data_AF-R7H634-F1
#
_entry.id   AF-R7H634-F1
#
_cell.length_a   1.000
_cell.length_b   1.000
_cell.length_c   1.000
_cell.angle_alpha   90.00
_cell.angle_beta   90.00
_cell.angle_gamma   90.00
#
_symmetry.space_group_name_H-M   'P 1'
#
loop_
_entity.id
_entity.type
_entity.pdbx_description
1 polymer ?
#
loop_
_entity_poly.entity_id
_entity_poly.type
_entity_poly.pdbx_seq_one_letter_code
_entity_poly.pdbx_strand_id
1 'polypeptide(L)'
;MEKTFVIDSILSICKSIGFPFTTKVKTDKWKADVVVDCATYKIAFNVCNLPRNVEDVYLAMRQERVCGCWMLLPSFRKIVLSKLPCFYIQDIRGEVNVLLHKIREEEHSLPLDDFIHSMILGNIRYTETMKVKYVEVCFYQKICWKCHEKNHIYLINKLISTEGIEIESGIDSFYPEIVNGVKQYLDVNSGLNIKMGEIKPRYSKFHHGAYMSFGCAYCDSLFGSTYIQDAYDNLVFCVKTLPKARILINRDLVVPANRWYKRDLKY
;
A
#
# COMPACT_ATOMS: atom_id res chain seq x y z
N MET A 1 17.51 5.91 -18.84
CA MET A 1 16.20 5.75 -19.52
C MET A 1 15.84 7.05 -20.21
N GLU A 2 15.57 6.98 -21.51
CA GLU A 2 15.26 8.16 -22.31
C GLU A 2 13.76 8.45 -22.34
N LYS A 3 13.42 9.74 -22.44
CA LYS A 3 12.03 10.20 -22.58
C LYS A 3 11.36 9.63 -23.84
N THR A 4 12.11 9.52 -24.93
CA THR A 4 11.68 8.99 -26.23
C THR A 4 11.17 7.56 -26.10
N PHE A 5 11.94 6.67 -25.46
CA PHE A 5 11.54 5.28 -25.21
C PHE A 5 10.17 5.16 -24.54
N VAL A 6 9.95 5.96 -23.49
CA VAL A 6 8.68 5.95 -22.74
C VAL A 6 7.52 6.45 -23.60
N ILE A 7 7.73 7.52 -24.37
CA ILE A 7 6.73 8.03 -25.31
C ILE A 7 6.41 6.97 -26.36
N ASP A 8 7.41 6.35 -26.98
CA ASP A 8 7.22 5.32 -28.01
C ASP A 8 6.44 4.12 -27.49
N SER A 9 6.68 3.73 -26.23
CA SER A 9 5.91 2.68 -25.54
C SER A 9 4.43 3.07 -25.40
N ILE A 10 4.13 4.31 -25.00
CA ILE A 10 2.75 4.82 -24.93
C ILE A 10 2.09 4.78 -26.32
N LEU A 11 2.76 5.27 -27.35
CA LEU A 11 2.23 5.29 -28.72
C LEU A 11 1.98 3.89 -29.26
N SER A 12 2.90 2.95 -29.02
CA SER A 12 2.77 1.54 -29.41
C SER A 12 1.53 0.90 -28.78
N ILE A 13 1.33 1.11 -27.48
CA ILE A 13 0.19 0.57 -26.74
C ILE A 13 -1.12 1.20 -27.20
N CYS A 14 -1.16 2.52 -27.45
CA CYS A 14 -2.35 3.16 -27.99
C CYS A 14 -2.75 2.59 -29.36
N LYS A 15 -1.77 2.34 -30.24
CA LYS A 15 -2.00 1.68 -31.55
C LYS A 15 -2.54 0.26 -31.38
N SER A 16 -1.98 -0.50 -30.45
CA SER A 16 -2.39 -1.88 -30.15
C SER A 16 -3.84 -1.95 -29.63
N ILE A 17 -4.22 -1.05 -28.72
CA ILE A 17 -5.58 -0.99 -28.16
C ILE A 17 -6.57 -0.36 -29.16
N GLY A 18 -6.10 0.45 -30.10
CA GLY A 18 -6.94 1.15 -31.09
C GLY A 18 -7.50 2.49 -30.61
N PHE A 19 -6.95 3.08 -29.55
CA PHE A 19 -7.36 4.41 -29.10
C PHE A 19 -6.63 5.53 -29.87
N PRO A 20 -7.35 6.55 -30.38
CA PRO A 20 -6.72 7.71 -30.98
C PRO A 20 -5.84 8.47 -29.99
N PHE A 21 -4.76 9.07 -30.49
CA PHE A 21 -3.88 9.89 -29.66
C PHE A 21 -3.33 11.09 -30.44
N THR A 22 -2.94 12.13 -29.71
CA THR A 22 -2.26 13.32 -30.22
C THR A 22 -0.98 13.56 -29.44
N THR A 23 0.11 13.88 -30.11
CA THR A 23 1.40 14.14 -29.47
C THR A 23 1.69 15.63 -29.34
N LYS A 24 2.54 16.00 -28.38
CA LYS A 24 3.00 17.39 -28.15
C LYS A 24 1.86 18.40 -28.00
N VAL A 25 0.82 18.02 -27.26
CA VAL A 25 -0.36 18.88 -27.03
C VAL A 25 0.03 20.06 -26.16
N LYS A 26 -0.41 21.25 -26.55
CA LYS A 26 -0.24 22.49 -25.81
C LYS A 26 -1.54 23.28 -25.86
N THR A 27 -2.04 23.64 -24.69
CA THR A 27 -3.14 24.59 -24.49
C THR A 27 -2.60 25.82 -23.76
N ASP A 28 -3.47 26.80 -23.50
CA ASP A 28 -3.10 27.98 -22.71
C ASP A 28 -2.80 27.65 -21.25
N LYS A 29 -3.40 26.56 -20.73
CA LYS A 29 -3.35 26.18 -19.31
C LYS A 29 -2.41 25.02 -19.02
N TRP A 30 -2.22 24.11 -19.97
CA TRP A 30 -1.44 22.90 -19.75
C TRP A 30 -0.81 22.37 -21.04
N LYS A 31 0.11 21.43 -20.91
CA LYS A 31 0.73 20.71 -22.02
C LYS A 31 0.85 19.23 -21.66
N ALA A 32 1.01 18.38 -22.67
CA ALA A 32 1.25 16.96 -22.50
C ALA A 32 2.10 16.40 -23.65
N ASP A 33 2.84 15.34 -23.38
CA ASP A 33 3.63 14.66 -24.41
C ASP A 33 2.73 13.82 -25.32
N VAL A 34 1.74 13.14 -24.73
CA VAL A 34 0.73 12.35 -25.43
C VAL A 34 -0.63 12.56 -24.76
N VAL A 35 -1.67 12.82 -25.54
CA VAL A 35 -3.06 12.78 -25.10
C VAL A 35 -3.77 11.63 -25.81
N VAL A 36 -4.35 10.71 -25.04
CA VAL A 36 -5.10 9.56 -25.54
C VAL A 36 -6.59 9.83 -25.37
N ASP A 37 -7.37 9.58 -26.42
CA ASP A 37 -8.83 9.72 -26.41
C ASP A 37 -9.48 8.35 -26.15
N CYS A 38 -10.03 8.17 -24.95
CA CYS A 38 -10.69 6.94 -24.50
C CYS A 38 -12.22 7.04 -24.68
N ALA A 39 -12.69 7.86 -25.62
CA ALA A 39 -14.08 8.21 -25.93
C ALA A 39 -14.82 8.96 -24.81
N THR A 40 -14.94 8.37 -23.62
CA THR A 40 -15.67 8.97 -22.49
C THR A 40 -14.80 9.89 -21.63
N TYR A 41 -13.48 9.76 -21.73
CA TYR A 41 -12.49 10.59 -21.07
C TYR A 41 -11.20 10.63 -21.89
N LYS A 42 -10.29 11.53 -21.53
CA LYS A 42 -8.94 11.61 -22.10
C LYS A 42 -7.89 11.38 -21.03
N ILE A 43 -6.72 10.88 -21.42
CA ILE A 43 -5.55 10.79 -20.53
C ILE A 43 -4.41 11.58 -21.15
N ALA A 44 -3.78 12.46 -20.36
CA ALA A 44 -2.62 13.24 -20.74
C ALA A 44 -1.37 12.68 -20.05
N PHE A 45 -0.53 11.97 -20.81
CA PHE A 45 0.77 11.50 -20.34
C PHE A 45 1.81 12.61 -20.44
N ASN A 46 2.50 12.84 -19.32
CA ASN A 46 3.57 13.81 -19.15
C ASN A 46 4.84 13.10 -18.70
N VAL A 47 5.82 12.96 -19.58
CA VAL A 47 7.09 12.30 -19.29
C VAL A 47 8.12 13.35 -18.93
N CYS A 48 8.59 13.35 -17.68
CA CYS A 48 9.50 14.37 -17.18
C CYS A 48 10.38 13.88 -16.02
N ASN A 49 11.50 14.55 -15.77
CA ASN A 49 12.33 14.28 -14.59
C ASN A 49 11.74 14.92 -13.32
N LEU A 50 11.15 16.11 -13.46
CA LEU A 50 10.62 16.90 -12.36
C LEU A 50 9.37 17.66 -12.84
N PRO A 51 8.17 17.30 -12.38
CA PRO A 51 6.95 18.01 -12.73
C PRO A 51 6.88 19.32 -11.91
N ARG A 52 6.20 20.34 -12.46
CA ARG A 52 6.02 21.65 -11.80
C ARG A 52 4.52 21.97 -11.78
N ASN A 53 4.06 22.62 -10.71
CA ASN A 53 2.68 23.08 -10.51
C ASN A 53 1.65 21.97 -10.80
N VAL A 54 1.94 20.75 -10.32
CA VAL A 54 1.18 19.54 -10.70
C VAL A 54 -0.28 19.66 -10.32
N GLU A 55 -0.58 20.20 -9.14
CA GLU A 55 -1.94 20.39 -8.66
C GLU A 55 -2.75 21.32 -9.57
N ASP A 56 -2.24 22.51 -9.87
CA ASP A 56 -2.90 23.49 -10.75
C ASP A 56 -3.09 22.94 -12.16
N VAL A 57 -2.05 22.30 -12.71
CA VAL A 57 -2.10 21.70 -14.05
C VAL A 57 -3.09 20.54 -14.08
N TYR A 58 -3.10 19.69 -13.05
CA TYR A 58 -4.05 18.59 -12.95
C TYR A 58 -5.47 19.11 -12.84
N LEU A 59 -5.71 20.14 -12.01
CA LEU A 59 -7.02 20.78 -11.89
C LEU A 59 -7.51 21.33 -13.24
N ALA A 60 -6.64 22.02 -13.98
CA ALA A 60 -6.96 22.53 -15.32
C ALA A 60 -7.29 21.40 -16.31
N MET A 61 -6.49 20.31 -16.33
CA MET A 61 -6.80 19.12 -17.13
C MET A 61 -8.15 18.52 -16.76
N ARG A 62 -8.46 18.41 -15.47
CA ARG A 62 -9.74 17.85 -14.98
C ARG A 62 -10.95 18.69 -15.38
N GLN A 63 -10.83 20.03 -15.44
CA GLN A 63 -11.89 20.91 -15.96
C GLN A 63 -12.23 20.61 -17.42
N GLU A 64 -11.25 20.13 -18.20
CA GLU A 64 -11.40 19.74 -19.61
C GLU A 64 -11.68 18.23 -19.79
N ARG A 65 -12.03 17.51 -18.71
CA ARG A 65 -12.24 16.04 -18.68
C ARG A 65 -11.00 15.24 -19.14
N VAL A 66 -9.81 15.78 -18.91
CA VAL A 66 -8.53 15.14 -19.15
C VAL A 66 -7.96 14.65 -17.81
N CYS A 67 -7.60 13.38 -17.71
CA CYS A 67 -6.86 12.83 -16.58
C CYS A 67 -5.36 12.99 -16.84
N GLY A 68 -4.69 13.91 -16.14
CA GLY A 68 -3.23 13.99 -16.18
C GLY A 68 -2.58 12.75 -15.60
N CYS A 69 -1.45 12.32 -16.16
CA CYS A 69 -0.60 11.25 -15.65
C CYS A 69 0.86 11.66 -15.86
N TRP A 70 1.62 11.80 -14.77
CA TRP A 70 3.04 12.14 -14.83
C TRP A 70 3.88 10.89 -14.64
N MET A 71 4.70 10.61 -15.65
CA MET A 71 5.65 9.51 -15.64
C MET A 71 7.04 10.09 -15.37
N LEU A 72 7.53 9.84 -14.16
CA LEU A 72 8.72 10.44 -13.60
C LEU A 72 9.94 9.59 -13.94
N LEU A 73 10.77 10.11 -14.84
CA LEU A 73 12.04 9.48 -15.18
C LEU A 73 12.97 9.45 -13.95
N PRO A 74 13.89 8.46 -13.85
CA PRO A 74 14.86 8.38 -12.77
C PRO A 74 15.59 9.71 -12.54
N SER A 75 15.51 10.25 -11.32
CA SER A 75 16.17 11.49 -10.92
C SER A 75 16.67 11.39 -9.48
N PHE A 76 17.71 12.14 -9.14
CA PHE A 76 18.22 12.25 -7.77
C PHE A 76 17.22 12.87 -6.79
N ARG A 77 16.21 13.62 -7.30
CA ARG A 77 15.17 14.23 -6.47
C ARG A 77 13.92 13.35 -6.44
N LYS A 78 13.66 12.76 -5.28
CA LYS A 78 12.36 12.13 -4.97
C LYS A 78 11.38 13.19 -4.50
N ILE A 79 10.19 13.18 -5.07
CA ILE A 79 9.04 14.01 -4.77
C ILE A 79 7.94 13.06 -4.30
N VAL A 80 7.30 13.40 -3.19
CA VAL A 80 6.14 12.65 -2.70
C VAL A 80 4.89 13.43 -3.10
N LEU A 81 4.19 12.96 -4.13
CA LEU A 81 2.90 13.50 -4.57
C LEU A 81 1.83 12.39 -4.48
N SER A 82 1.61 11.86 -3.27
CA SER A 82 0.91 10.58 -3.06
C SER A 82 -0.52 10.51 -3.61
N LYS A 83 -1.24 11.64 -3.66
CA LYS A 83 -2.61 11.72 -4.20
C LYS A 83 -2.66 12.01 -5.71
N LEU A 84 -1.66 12.71 -6.25
CA LEU A 84 -1.64 13.05 -7.66
C LEU A 84 -1.13 11.85 -8.48
N PRO A 85 -1.53 11.69 -9.74
CA PRO A 85 -1.11 10.59 -10.61
C PRO A 85 0.33 10.79 -11.09
N CYS A 86 1.29 10.74 -10.17
CA CYS A 86 2.71 10.89 -10.43
C CYS A 86 3.45 9.60 -10.07
N PHE A 87 4.01 8.94 -11.07
CA PHE A 87 4.55 7.59 -10.92
C PHE A 87 6.03 7.54 -11.31
N TYR A 88 6.84 6.93 -10.45
CA TYR A 88 8.27 6.75 -10.72
C TYR A 88 8.49 5.61 -11.69
N ILE A 89 9.25 5.88 -12.75
CA ILE A 89 9.78 4.83 -13.62
C ILE A 89 11.12 4.37 -13.06
N GLN A 90 11.30 3.06 -12.98
CA GLN A 90 12.49 2.38 -12.51
C GLN A 90 12.98 1.42 -13.58
N ASP A 91 14.30 1.24 -13.64
CA ASP A 91 14.94 0.15 -14.39
C ASP A 91 15.41 -0.89 -13.38
N ILE A 92 14.79 -2.07 -13.41
CA ILE A 92 15.10 -3.17 -12.51
C ILE A 92 15.64 -4.30 -13.37
N ARG A 93 16.98 -4.43 -13.41
CA ARG A 93 17.68 -5.49 -14.16
C ARG A 93 17.32 -5.52 -15.66
N GLY A 94 17.12 -4.35 -16.28
CA GLY A 94 16.74 -4.23 -17.69
C GLY A 94 15.24 -4.22 -17.94
N GLU A 95 14.42 -4.44 -16.91
CA GLU A 95 12.96 -4.35 -17.00
C GLU A 95 12.49 -2.97 -16.53
N VAL A 96 11.78 -2.27 -17.41
CA VAL A 96 11.22 -0.95 -17.11
C VAL A 96 9.91 -1.11 -16.37
N ASN A 97 9.88 -0.63 -15.14
CA ASN A 97 8.76 -0.76 -14.23
C ASN A 97 8.27 0.61 -13.75
N VAL A 98 7.00 0.69 -13.38
CA VAL A 98 6.37 1.89 -12.83
C VAL A 98 5.96 1.58 -11.39
N LEU A 99 6.52 2.33 -10.44
CA LEU A 99 6.23 2.20 -9.02
C LEU A 99 4.86 2.83 -8.71
N LEU A 100 3.94 2.02 -8.19
CA LEU A 100 2.64 2.51 -7.68
C LEU A 100 2.75 2.97 -6.23
N HIS A 101 3.34 2.13 -5.38
CA HIS A 101 3.53 2.40 -3.97
C HIS A 101 4.57 1.45 -3.35
N LYS A 102 4.90 1.69 -2.08
CA LYS A 102 5.76 0.81 -1.27
C LYS A 102 5.04 0.39 0.01
N ILE A 103 5.23 -0.85 0.42
CA ILE A 103 4.80 -1.38 1.72
C ILE A 103 6.07 -1.87 2.40
N ARG A 104 6.54 -1.19 3.45
CA ARG A 104 7.88 -1.40 4.00
C ARG A 104 8.95 -1.37 2.87
N GLU A 105 9.74 -2.43 2.75
CA GLU A 105 10.76 -2.63 1.71
C GLU A 105 10.21 -3.26 0.42
N GLU A 106 8.93 -3.64 0.39
CA GLU A 106 8.29 -4.23 -0.80
C GLU A 106 7.82 -3.13 -1.75
N GLU A 107 8.41 -3.10 -2.94
CA GLU A 107 7.97 -2.22 -4.03
C GLU A 107 6.83 -2.88 -4.80
N HIS A 108 5.69 -2.21 -4.87
CA HIS A 108 4.58 -2.61 -5.73
C HIS A 108 4.68 -1.83 -7.03
N SER A 109 5.28 -2.48 -8.02
CA SER A 109 5.49 -1.93 -9.35
C SER A 109 4.79 -2.78 -10.41
N LEU A 110 4.57 -2.18 -11.58
CA LEU A 110 4.06 -2.86 -12.76
C LEU A 110 5.05 -2.70 -13.91
N PRO A 111 5.18 -3.68 -14.81
CA PRO A 111 5.86 -3.48 -16.08
C PRO A 111 5.27 -2.26 -16.81
N LEU A 112 6.12 -1.46 -17.47
CA LEU A 112 5.72 -0.22 -18.13
C LEU A 112 4.49 -0.40 -19.03
N ASP A 113 4.50 -1.45 -19.83
CA ASP A 113 3.43 -1.71 -20.80
C ASP A 113 2.11 -2.03 -20.10
N ASP A 114 2.16 -2.85 -19.05
CA ASP A 114 0.98 -3.20 -18.25
C ASP A 114 0.44 -1.97 -17.48
N PHE A 115 1.33 -1.11 -16.99
CA PHE A 115 0.93 0.16 -16.37
C PHE A 115 0.21 1.07 -17.36
N ILE A 116 0.80 1.34 -18.53
CA ILE A 116 0.21 2.24 -19.53
C ILE A 116 -1.15 1.68 -20.00
N HIS A 117 -1.20 0.40 -20.32
CA HIS A 117 -2.43 -0.28 -20.70
C HIS A 117 -3.49 -0.17 -19.60
N SER A 118 -3.13 -0.47 -18.35
CA SER A 118 -4.04 -0.38 -17.21
C SER A 118 -4.50 1.04 -16.90
N MET A 119 -3.63 2.04 -17.09
CA MET A 119 -3.96 3.46 -16.91
C MET A 119 -4.96 3.90 -17.98
N ILE A 120 -4.72 3.54 -19.25
CA ILE A 120 -5.62 3.82 -20.37
C ILE A 120 -7.01 3.22 -20.13
N LEU A 121 -7.08 1.98 -19.62
CA LEU A 121 -8.34 1.30 -19.33
C LEU A 121 -8.99 1.68 -17.99
N GLY A 122 -8.42 2.63 -17.23
CA GLY A 122 -9.00 3.09 -15.96
C GLY A 122 -8.91 2.06 -14.81
N ASN A 123 -7.95 1.14 -14.88
CA ASN A 123 -7.67 0.13 -13.86
C ASN A 123 -6.62 0.60 -12.84
N ILE A 124 -5.85 1.64 -13.13
CA ILE A 124 -5.03 2.32 -12.13
C ILE A 124 -5.89 3.37 -11.42
N ARG A 125 -6.07 3.22 -10.11
CA ARG A 125 -7.00 4.03 -9.31
C ARG A 125 -6.35 4.53 -8.04
N TYR A 126 -6.84 5.67 -7.55
CA TYR A 126 -6.50 6.21 -6.24
C TYR A 126 -7.67 6.02 -5.30
N THR A 127 -7.39 5.68 -4.04
CA THR A 127 -8.39 5.74 -2.98
C THR A 127 -7.83 6.36 -1.72
N GLU A 128 -8.67 7.11 -1.02
CA GLU A 128 -8.36 7.69 0.30
C GLU A 128 -8.58 6.65 1.41
N THR A 129 -9.56 5.76 1.24
CA THR A 129 -9.94 4.74 2.21
C THR A 129 -10.13 3.38 1.57
N MET A 130 -10.02 2.31 2.35
CA MET A 130 -10.36 0.98 1.88
C MET A 130 -11.16 0.21 2.92
N LYS A 131 -12.04 -0.67 2.45
CA LYS A 131 -12.70 -1.68 3.28
C LYS A 131 -11.79 -2.90 3.37
N VAL A 132 -11.41 -3.28 4.59
CA VAL A 132 -10.54 -4.42 4.85
C VAL A 132 -11.34 -5.71 4.69
N LYS A 133 -10.86 -6.62 3.84
CA LYS A 133 -11.39 -7.99 3.67
C LYS A 133 -10.52 -8.99 4.41
N TYR A 134 -9.20 -8.88 4.25
CA TYR A 134 -8.24 -9.76 4.91
C TYR A 134 -7.21 -8.96 5.70
N VAL A 135 -6.74 -9.56 6.79
CA VAL A 135 -5.57 -9.10 7.53
C VAL A 135 -4.56 -10.23 7.53
N GLU A 136 -3.38 -9.96 6.98
CA GLU A 136 -2.23 -10.83 7.19
C GLU A 136 -1.52 -10.42 8.47
N VAL A 137 -1.48 -11.33 9.45
CA VAL A 137 -0.72 -11.16 10.69
C VAL A 137 0.49 -12.09 10.71
N CYS A 138 1.55 -11.65 11.38
CA CYS A 138 2.70 -12.45 11.75
C CYS A 138 2.73 -12.67 13.26
N PHE A 139 3.14 -13.85 13.72
CA PHE A 139 3.29 -14.13 15.14
C PHE A 139 4.76 -14.00 15.54
N TYR A 140 5.05 -13.13 16.51
CA TYR A 140 6.40 -12.85 16.99
C TYR A 140 6.57 -13.34 18.42
N GLN A 141 7.61 -14.15 18.67
CA GLN A 141 7.88 -14.71 20.00
C GLN A 141 8.53 -13.67 20.92
N LYS A 142 8.03 -13.58 22.16
CA LYS A 142 8.52 -12.72 23.24
C LYS A 142 8.79 -13.51 24.51
N ILE A 143 9.75 -13.03 25.32
CA ILE A 143 10.10 -13.60 26.63
C ILE A 143 9.62 -12.64 27.71
N CYS A 144 8.56 -12.98 28.44
CA CYS A 144 7.95 -12.07 29.42
C CYS A 144 8.98 -11.48 30.40
N TRP A 145 9.00 -10.15 30.55
CA TRP A 145 9.96 -9.49 31.45
C TRP A 145 9.75 -9.85 32.93
N LYS A 146 8.55 -10.29 33.32
CA LYS A 146 8.20 -10.61 34.72
C LYS A 146 8.40 -12.09 35.06
N CYS A 147 7.86 -12.99 34.25
CA CYS A 147 7.89 -14.44 34.53
C CYS A 147 8.83 -15.23 33.62
N HIS A 148 9.50 -14.57 32.67
CA HIS A 148 10.46 -15.16 31.73
C HIS A 148 9.91 -16.26 30.80
N GLU A 149 8.60 -16.47 30.79
CA GLU A 149 7.96 -17.44 29.89
C GLU A 149 7.89 -16.95 28.44
N LYS A 150 8.10 -17.90 27.52
CA LYS A 150 7.97 -17.68 26.08
C LYS A 150 6.51 -17.63 25.66
N ASN A 151 6.13 -16.55 25.00
CA ASN A 151 4.79 -16.31 24.49
C ASN A 151 4.88 -15.59 23.14
N HIS A 152 3.75 -15.26 22.53
CA HIS A 152 3.67 -14.61 21.24
C HIS A 152 2.81 -13.34 21.32
N ILE A 153 3.14 -12.39 20.46
CA ILE A 153 2.29 -11.27 20.07
C ILE A 153 2.02 -11.39 18.56
N TYR A 154 0.97 -10.76 18.05
CA TYR A 154 0.78 -10.62 16.61
C TYR A 154 1.26 -9.25 16.13
N LEU A 155 1.63 -9.19 14.87
CA LEU A 155 2.03 -7.99 14.13
C LEU A 155 1.21 -7.96 12.84
N ILE A 156 0.62 -6.82 12.48
CA ILE A 156 -0.06 -6.72 11.18
C ILE A 156 1.00 -6.54 10.10
N ASN A 157 1.09 -7.51 9.19
CA ASN A 157 1.95 -7.37 8.02
C ASN A 157 1.25 -6.51 6.96
N LYS A 158 0.03 -6.92 6.56
CA LYS A 158 -0.75 -6.24 5.52
C LYS A 158 -2.25 -6.26 5.84
N LEU A 159 -2.93 -5.14 5.59
CA LEU A 159 -4.37 -5.08 5.43
C LEU A 159 -4.69 -5.14 3.93
N ILE A 160 -5.70 -5.92 3.56
CA ILE A 160 -5.99 -6.25 2.16
C ILE A 160 -7.48 -6.06 1.89
N SER A 161 -7.82 -5.30 0.84
CA SER A 161 -9.21 -5.10 0.40
C SER A 161 -9.68 -6.13 -0.63
N THR A 162 -10.99 -6.14 -0.93
CA THR A 162 -11.55 -6.89 -2.08
C THR A 162 -10.98 -6.44 -3.44
N GLU A 163 -10.54 -5.20 -3.56
CA GLU A 163 -10.10 -4.65 -4.85
C GLU A 163 -8.59 -4.79 -5.09
N GLY A 164 -7.89 -5.52 -4.22
CA GLY A 164 -6.44 -5.73 -4.31
C GLY A 164 -5.60 -4.61 -3.67
N ILE A 165 -6.21 -3.63 -3.00
CA ILE A 165 -5.47 -2.61 -2.24
C ILE A 165 -4.79 -3.28 -1.04
N GLU A 166 -3.48 -3.10 -0.93
CA GLU A 166 -2.67 -3.53 0.20
C GLU A 166 -2.07 -2.32 0.92
N ILE A 167 -2.17 -2.29 2.25
CA ILE A 167 -1.51 -1.29 3.10
C ILE A 167 -0.83 -1.95 4.30
N GLU A 168 0.22 -1.32 4.81
CA GLU A 168 0.79 -1.68 6.11
C GLU A 168 -0.06 -1.14 7.27
N SER A 169 0.09 -1.75 8.44
CA SER A 169 -0.46 -1.26 9.69
C SER A 169 0.52 -1.49 10.85
N GLY A 170 0.24 -0.87 11.99
CA GLY A 170 1.07 -0.94 13.20
C GLY A 170 0.80 -2.17 14.07
N ILE A 171 1.63 -2.37 15.08
CA ILE A 171 1.52 -3.45 16.10
C ILE A 171 0.36 -3.19 17.07
N ASP A 172 0.02 -1.93 17.25
CA ASP A 172 -0.96 -1.40 18.21
C ASP A 172 -2.38 -1.31 17.62
N SER A 173 -2.59 -1.88 16.44
CA SER A 173 -3.91 -1.95 15.82
C SER A 173 -4.76 -3.02 16.51
N PHE A 174 -5.33 -2.63 17.65
CA PHE A 174 -6.26 -3.41 18.47
C PHE A 174 -7.71 -3.24 18.02
N TYR A 175 -7.94 -3.05 16.71
CA TYR A 175 -9.29 -3.06 16.15
C TYR A 175 -10.00 -4.34 16.61
N PRO A 176 -11.18 -4.26 17.23
CA PRO A 176 -11.89 -5.43 17.76
C PRO A 176 -12.09 -6.52 16.70
N GLU A 177 -12.31 -6.14 15.45
CA GLU A 177 -12.46 -7.03 14.31
C GLU A 177 -11.19 -7.90 14.10
N ILE A 178 -10.03 -7.27 14.19
CA ILE A 178 -8.73 -7.94 14.03
C ILE A 178 -8.45 -8.81 15.25
N VAL A 179 -8.60 -8.27 16.46
CA VAL A 179 -8.36 -9.01 17.71
C VAL A 179 -9.24 -10.27 17.78
N ASN A 180 -10.52 -10.15 17.43
CA ASN A 180 -11.45 -11.28 17.41
C ASN A 180 -11.10 -12.29 16.31
N GLY A 181 -10.74 -11.82 15.12
CA GLY A 181 -10.30 -12.70 14.03
C GLY A 181 -9.03 -13.47 14.37
N VAL A 182 -8.06 -12.85 15.05
CA VAL A 182 -6.84 -13.53 15.53
C VAL A 182 -7.20 -14.58 16.58
N LYS A 183 -8.05 -14.26 17.55
CA LYS A 183 -8.52 -15.21 18.57
C LYS A 183 -9.16 -16.43 17.93
N GLN A 184 -10.13 -16.23 17.03
CA GLN A 184 -10.80 -17.31 16.30
C GLN A 184 -9.81 -18.16 15.50
N TYR A 185 -8.84 -17.54 14.82
CA TYR A 185 -7.80 -18.27 14.11
C TYR A 185 -6.99 -19.17 15.04
N LEU A 186 -6.58 -18.67 16.20
CA LEU A 186 -5.79 -19.43 17.18
C LEU A 186 -6.59 -20.56 17.83
N ASP A 187 -7.88 -20.35 18.09
CA ASP A 187 -8.76 -21.39 18.65
C ASP A 187 -8.90 -22.58 17.69
N VAL A 188 -9.11 -22.30 16.40
CA VAL A 188 -9.20 -23.32 15.34
C VAL A 188 -7.84 -23.99 15.09
N ASN A 189 -6.75 -23.26 15.24
CA ASN A 189 -5.39 -23.73 14.96
C ASN A 189 -4.57 -23.96 16.24
N SER A 190 -5.19 -24.53 17.27
CA SER A 190 -4.57 -24.76 18.59
C SER A 190 -3.28 -25.62 18.54
N GLY A 191 -3.08 -26.40 17.48
CA GLY A 191 -1.87 -27.19 17.22
C GLY A 191 -0.63 -26.39 16.81
N LEU A 192 -0.75 -25.08 16.48
CA LEU A 192 0.39 -24.26 16.03
C LEU A 192 1.37 -23.87 17.14
N ASN A 193 1.11 -24.27 18.40
CA ASN A 193 1.90 -23.90 19.58
C ASN A 193 2.13 -22.39 19.74
N ILE A 194 1.21 -21.57 19.23
CA ILE A 194 1.22 -20.11 19.40
C ILE A 194 0.49 -19.79 20.70
N LYS A 195 1.23 -19.35 21.70
CA LYS A 195 0.72 -18.95 23.02
C LYS A 195 0.61 -17.43 23.12
N MET A 196 -0.59 -16.88 23.07
CA MET A 196 -0.83 -15.43 23.18
C MET A 196 -1.73 -15.15 24.38
N GLY A 197 -1.39 -14.11 25.16
CA GLY A 197 -2.26 -13.66 26.25
C GLY A 197 -3.44 -12.83 25.74
N GLU A 198 -4.39 -12.57 26.63
CA GLU A 198 -5.57 -11.78 26.28
C GLU A 198 -5.18 -10.33 25.91
N ILE A 199 -5.82 -9.78 24.88
CA ILE A 199 -5.69 -8.35 24.55
C ILE A 199 -6.82 -7.59 25.24
N LYS A 200 -6.47 -6.76 26.22
CA LYS A 200 -7.41 -6.01 27.07
C LYS A 200 -6.73 -4.76 27.65
N PRO A 201 -7.50 -3.81 28.23
CA PRO A 201 -6.91 -2.68 28.93
C PRO A 201 -6.07 -3.13 30.13
N ARG A 202 -4.85 -2.61 30.25
CA ARG A 202 -3.99 -2.81 31.44
C ARG A 202 -3.41 -1.49 31.89
N TYR A 203 -3.35 -1.29 33.21
CA TYR A 203 -2.77 -0.09 33.79
C TYR A 203 -1.24 -0.07 33.62
N SER A 204 -0.72 1.02 33.08
CA SER A 204 0.72 1.30 33.02
C SER A 204 1.09 2.36 34.04
N LYS A 205 2.05 2.04 34.92
CA LYS A 205 2.63 3.02 35.84
C LYS A 205 3.35 4.14 35.12
N PHE A 206 3.99 3.85 33.98
CA PHE A 206 4.74 4.83 33.20
C PHE A 206 3.82 5.84 32.49
N HIS A 207 2.69 5.38 31.97
CA HIS A 207 1.71 6.25 31.30
C HIS A 207 0.59 6.77 32.22
N HIS A 208 0.63 6.44 33.52
CA HIS A 208 -0.39 6.81 34.51
C HIS A 208 -1.84 6.56 34.05
N GLY A 209 -2.09 5.43 33.37
CA GLY A 209 -3.40 5.13 32.80
C GLY A 209 -3.51 3.72 32.24
N ALA A 210 -4.74 3.30 31.92
CA ALA A 210 -5.04 2.02 31.29
C ALA A 210 -5.19 2.18 29.77
N TYR A 211 -4.58 1.28 29.00
CA TYR A 211 -4.72 1.21 27.55
C TYR A 211 -4.73 -0.24 27.08
N MET A 212 -5.31 -0.47 25.89
CA MET A 212 -5.33 -1.78 25.24
C MET A 212 -3.91 -2.28 25.02
N SER A 213 -3.61 -3.50 25.46
CA SER A 213 -2.28 -4.05 25.34
C SER A 213 -2.28 -5.54 25.09
N PHE A 214 -1.17 -6.04 24.56
CA PHE A 214 -0.82 -7.44 24.75
C PHE A 214 -0.54 -7.73 26.23
N GLY A 215 -0.74 -8.99 26.62
CA GLY A 215 -0.34 -9.50 27.92
C GLY A 215 0.40 -10.82 27.79
N CYS A 216 1.18 -11.14 28.81
CA CYS A 216 1.78 -12.46 28.94
C CYS A 216 0.69 -13.53 29.07
N ALA A 217 0.79 -14.61 28.30
CA ALA A 217 -0.13 -15.74 28.38
C ALA A 217 -0.14 -16.48 29.73
N TYR A 218 0.86 -16.25 30.60
CA TYR A 218 1.06 -17.00 31.84
C TYR A 218 0.83 -16.17 33.10
N CYS A 219 1.30 -14.93 33.13
CA CYS A 219 1.21 -14.06 34.31
C CYS A 219 0.44 -12.75 34.05
N ASP A 220 -0.17 -12.61 32.89
CA ASP A 220 -0.98 -11.45 32.45
C ASP A 220 -0.25 -10.09 32.45
N SER A 221 1.08 -10.11 32.59
CA SER A 221 1.89 -8.89 32.65
C SER A 221 1.80 -8.10 31.35
N LEU A 222 1.65 -6.79 31.51
CA LEU A 222 1.59 -5.82 30.42
C LEU A 222 2.85 -5.87 29.54
N PHE A 223 2.64 -5.97 28.23
CA PHE A 223 3.62 -5.59 27.22
C PHE A 223 3.31 -4.18 26.74
N GLY A 224 4.00 -3.20 27.34
CA GLY A 224 3.86 -1.81 26.96
C GLY A 224 4.50 -1.51 25.62
N SER A 225 4.25 -0.29 25.11
CA SER A 225 4.77 0.20 23.82
C SER A 225 6.27 0.00 23.65
N THR A 226 7.08 0.30 24.68
CA THR A 226 8.54 0.10 24.64
C THR A 226 8.96 -1.36 24.51
N TYR A 227 8.17 -2.28 25.03
CA TYR A 227 8.45 -3.72 25.02
C TYR A 227 8.01 -4.40 23.71
N ILE A 228 7.14 -3.76 22.94
CA ILE A 228 6.74 -4.21 21.61
C ILE A 228 7.52 -3.50 20.49
N GLN A 229 8.19 -2.38 20.79
CA GLN A 229 8.91 -1.57 19.80
C GLN A 229 10.00 -2.37 19.08
N ASP A 230 10.79 -3.17 19.80
CA ASP A 230 11.80 -4.05 19.19
C ASP A 230 11.19 -5.11 18.26
N ALA A 231 9.93 -5.54 18.49
CA ALA A 231 9.26 -6.41 17.53
C ALA A 231 8.92 -5.65 16.23
N TYR A 232 8.63 -4.35 16.33
CA TYR A 232 8.39 -3.49 15.16
C TYR A 232 9.67 -3.28 14.36
N ASP A 233 10.71 -2.89 15.06
CA ASP A 233 12.01 -2.58 14.46
C ASP A 233 12.59 -3.84 13.79
N ASN A 234 12.37 -5.01 14.39
CA ASN A 234 12.79 -6.29 13.82
C ASN A 234 11.87 -6.83 12.73
N LEU A 235 10.62 -6.36 12.61
CA LEU A 235 9.64 -6.93 11.69
C LEU A 235 10.14 -6.89 10.25
N VAL A 236 10.78 -5.80 9.82
CA VAL A 236 11.34 -5.68 8.46
C VAL A 236 12.33 -6.81 8.14
N PHE A 237 13.11 -7.25 9.14
CA PHE A 237 14.11 -8.30 8.95
C PHE A 237 13.54 -9.71 9.06
N CYS A 238 12.54 -9.93 9.91
CA CYS A 238 12.04 -11.27 10.22
C CYS A 238 10.68 -11.62 9.60
N VAL A 239 9.94 -10.65 9.03
CA VAL A 239 8.57 -10.87 8.48
C VAL A 239 8.51 -12.03 7.47
N LYS A 240 9.61 -12.29 6.75
CA LYS A 240 9.68 -13.38 5.78
C LYS A 240 9.74 -14.77 6.42
N THR A 241 10.23 -14.88 7.65
CA THR A 241 10.43 -16.15 8.37
C THR A 241 9.42 -16.39 9.48
N LEU A 242 8.70 -15.35 9.92
CA LEU A 242 7.66 -15.49 10.95
C LEU A 242 6.47 -16.33 10.44
N PRO A 243 5.84 -17.13 11.33
CA PRO A 243 4.55 -17.75 11.04
C PRO A 243 3.50 -16.69 10.69
N LYS A 244 2.77 -16.91 9.59
CA LYS A 244 1.75 -16.00 9.07
C LYS A 244 0.37 -16.62 9.16
N ALA A 245 -0.63 -15.76 9.33
CA ALA A 245 -2.03 -16.11 9.17
C ALA A 245 -2.74 -15.04 8.37
N ARG A 246 -3.58 -15.48 7.42
CA ARG A 246 -4.53 -14.61 6.74
C ARG A 246 -5.89 -14.76 7.41
N ILE A 247 -6.36 -13.67 7.98
CA ILE A 247 -7.60 -13.60 8.76
C ILE A 247 -8.65 -12.90 7.91
N LEU A 248 -9.82 -13.53 7.76
CA LEU A 248 -10.97 -12.91 7.13
C LEU A 248 -11.66 -11.96 8.14
N ILE A 249 -11.93 -10.74 7.70
CA ILE A 249 -12.64 -9.74 8.49
C ILE A 249 -14.12 -9.76 8.11
N ASN A 250 -14.94 -10.31 9.02
CA ASN A 250 -16.37 -10.53 8.79
C ASN A 250 -17.25 -9.30 9.06
N ARG A 251 -16.66 -8.20 9.53
CA ARG A 251 -17.37 -6.95 9.86
C ARG A 251 -16.76 -5.80 9.07
N ASP A 252 -17.52 -4.71 8.94
CA ASP A 252 -17.06 -3.55 8.19
C ASP A 252 -15.94 -2.83 8.94
N LEU A 253 -14.70 -3.04 8.49
CA LEU A 253 -13.53 -2.30 8.94
C LEU A 253 -13.05 -1.41 7.78
N VAL A 254 -13.18 -0.09 7.94
CA VAL A 254 -12.72 0.90 6.97
C VAL A 254 -11.50 1.61 7.55
N VAL A 255 -10.43 1.68 6.76
CA VAL A 255 -9.16 2.28 7.16
C VAL A 255 -8.65 3.27 6.10
N PRO A 256 -7.87 4.29 6.49
CA PRO A 256 -7.17 5.14 5.53
C PRO A 256 -6.22 4.32 4.67
N ALA A 257 -6.25 4.56 3.36
CA ALA A 257 -5.39 3.89 2.37
C ALA A 257 -4.45 4.87 1.68
N ASN A 258 -4.99 6.00 1.19
CA ASN A 258 -4.26 7.09 0.52
C ASN A 258 -3.27 6.62 -0.55
N ARG A 259 -3.68 5.70 -1.42
CA ARG A 259 -2.77 4.97 -2.33
C ARG A 259 -3.32 4.77 -3.72
N TRP A 260 -2.38 4.73 -4.67
CA TRP A 260 -2.61 4.22 -6.01
C TRP A 260 -2.47 2.70 -6.05
N TYR A 261 -3.38 2.03 -6.73
CA TYR A 261 -3.40 0.59 -6.91
C TYR A 261 -3.88 0.23 -8.31
N LYS A 262 -3.51 -0.97 -8.75
CA LYS A 262 -4.16 -1.63 -9.88
C LYS A 262 -5.36 -2.40 -9.35
N ARG A 263 -6.55 -2.09 -9.85
CA ARG A 263 -7.77 -2.79 -9.48
C ARG A 263 -7.71 -4.23 -10.03
N ASP A 264 -7.61 -5.19 -9.13
CA ASP A 264 -7.66 -6.62 -9.45
C ASP A 264 -9.07 -7.16 -9.16
N LEU A 265 -9.78 -7.61 -10.20
CA LEU A 265 -11.13 -8.20 -10.06
C LEU A 265 -11.10 -9.65 -9.54
N LYS A 266 -9.97 -10.11 -8.99
CA LYS A 266 -9.71 -11.53 -8.69
C LYS A 266 -10.11 -11.97 -7.26
N TYR A 267 -10.62 -11.09 -6.39
CA TYR A 267 -10.83 -11.40 -4.96
C TYR A 267 -12.26 -11.33 -4.44
#